data_AF-A0A376NZK4-F1
#
_entry.id   AF-A0A376NZK4-F1
#
_cell.length_a   1.000
_cell.length_b   1.000
_cell.length_c   1.000
_cell.angle_alpha   90.00
_cell.angle_beta   90.00
_cell.angle_gamma   90.00
#
_symmetry.space_group_name_H-M   'P 1'
#
loop_
_entity.id
_entity.type
_entity.pdbx_description
1 polymer ?
#
loop_
_entity_poly.entity_id
_entity_poly.type
_entity_poly.pdbx_seq_one_letter_code
_entity_poly.pdbx_strand_id
1 'polypeptide(L)'
;MLVGKGLTFDSGGISIKPSEGMDEMKYDMCGAAAVYGVMRMVAELQLPINVIGVLAGCENMPGGRAYRPGDVLTTMSGQTVEVLNTDAEGRLVLCDVLTYVERFEPEAVIDVATLTGACVIALGHHITGLMANHNPLAHELIAASEQSGDHAWRLRWVTSIRNNWSPILPIWRTLAVVLVGRLPQVASCHALPVSTTGRTWILQEPPGVLVKQKAQPVVR
;
A
#
# COMPACT_ATOMS: atom_id res chain seq x y z
N MET A 1 -2.89 10.93 -9.70
CA MET A 1 -2.81 9.55 -10.20
C MET A 1 -3.14 8.58 -9.08
N LEU A 2 -3.89 7.53 -9.37
CA LEU A 2 -4.33 6.52 -8.41
C LEU A 2 -3.71 5.16 -8.76
N VAL A 3 -3.09 4.49 -7.80
CA VAL A 3 -2.42 3.18 -7.99
C VAL A 3 -3.01 2.17 -7.00
N GLY A 4 -3.59 1.09 -7.49
CA GLY A 4 -4.23 0.08 -6.63
C GLY A 4 -3.45 -1.22 -6.58
N LYS A 5 -3.16 -1.74 -5.37
CA LYS A 5 -2.71 -3.13 -5.19
C LYS A 5 -3.81 -4.07 -5.69
N GLY A 6 -3.47 -4.93 -6.66
CA GLY A 6 -4.41 -5.81 -7.36
C GLY A 6 -4.08 -7.28 -7.22
N LEU A 7 -3.73 -7.76 -6.01
CA LEU A 7 -3.45 -9.18 -5.79
C LEU A 7 -4.77 -9.95 -5.78
N THR A 8 -5.09 -10.65 -6.87
CA THR A 8 -6.38 -11.34 -7.01
C THR A 8 -6.54 -12.48 -6.01
N PHE A 9 -5.42 -13.07 -5.61
CA PHE A 9 -5.31 -13.98 -4.48
C PHE A 9 -3.89 -13.94 -3.92
N ASP A 10 -3.77 -14.01 -2.61
CA ASP A 10 -2.49 -14.02 -1.89
C ASP A 10 -2.43 -15.16 -0.88
N SER A 11 -1.78 -16.27 -1.25
CA SER A 11 -1.52 -17.35 -0.30
C SER A 11 -0.26 -17.14 0.52
N GLY A 12 0.48 -16.05 0.29
CA GLY A 12 1.81 -15.75 0.82
C GLY A 12 2.99 -16.34 0.05
N GLY A 13 2.76 -17.08 -1.03
CA GLY A 13 3.82 -17.71 -1.82
C GLY A 13 4.51 -18.87 -1.07
N ILE A 14 5.84 -18.93 -1.11
CA ILE A 14 6.63 -19.94 -0.37
C ILE A 14 6.51 -19.74 1.15
N SER A 15 6.42 -18.49 1.60
CA SER A 15 6.06 -18.09 2.97
C SER A 15 4.55 -18.20 3.18
N ILE A 16 4.03 -19.42 3.06
CA ILE A 16 2.59 -19.72 3.05
C ILE A 16 1.86 -19.18 4.29
N LYS A 17 0.71 -18.53 4.08
CA LYS A 17 -0.20 -18.15 5.16
C LYS A 17 -0.84 -19.39 5.81
N PRO A 18 -1.28 -19.31 7.09
CA PRO A 18 -2.13 -20.32 7.69
C PRO A 18 -3.45 -20.48 6.93
N SER A 19 -4.06 -21.66 7.02
CA SER A 19 -5.35 -21.93 6.36
C SER A 19 -6.50 -21.07 6.90
N GLU A 20 -6.43 -20.66 8.17
CA GLU A 20 -7.45 -19.84 8.82
C GLU A 20 -7.53 -18.46 8.15
N GLY A 21 -8.71 -18.15 7.58
CA GLY A 21 -8.98 -16.86 6.92
C GLY A 21 -8.24 -16.64 5.59
N MET A 22 -7.66 -17.69 4.97
CA MET A 22 -6.99 -17.57 3.68
C MET A 22 -7.98 -17.25 2.53
N ASP A 23 -9.24 -17.65 2.65
CA ASP A 23 -10.28 -17.34 1.67
C ASP A 23 -10.57 -15.82 1.56
N GLU A 24 -10.29 -15.07 2.62
CA GLU A 24 -10.36 -13.60 2.62
C GLU A 24 -9.28 -12.96 1.75
N MET A 25 -8.23 -13.68 1.36
CA MET A 25 -7.14 -13.15 0.53
C MET A 25 -7.56 -12.89 -0.92
N LYS A 26 -8.78 -13.28 -1.30
CA LYS A 26 -9.45 -12.76 -2.50
C LYS A 26 -9.70 -11.24 -2.43
N TYR A 27 -9.69 -10.64 -1.24
CA TYR A 27 -9.83 -9.21 -1.03
C TYR A 27 -8.50 -8.46 -1.14
N ASP A 28 -7.39 -9.14 -1.43
CA ASP A 28 -6.08 -8.50 -1.55
C ASP A 28 -5.90 -7.66 -2.84
N MET A 29 -6.98 -7.59 -3.63
CA MET A 29 -7.17 -6.72 -4.78
C MET A 29 -8.09 -5.53 -4.51
N CYS A 30 -8.55 -5.34 -3.27
CA CYS A 30 -9.49 -4.26 -2.92
C CYS A 30 -8.93 -2.87 -3.21
N GLY A 31 -7.60 -2.68 -3.17
CA GLY A 31 -6.96 -1.43 -3.59
C GLY A 31 -7.21 -1.13 -5.06
N ALA A 32 -7.00 -2.11 -5.94
CA ALA A 32 -7.33 -2.01 -7.36
C ALA A 32 -8.85 -1.86 -7.58
N ALA A 33 -9.69 -2.57 -6.83
CA ALA A 33 -11.14 -2.43 -6.90
C ALA A 33 -11.61 -1.00 -6.55
N ALA A 34 -11.01 -0.39 -5.51
CA ALA A 34 -11.29 0.99 -5.12
C ALA A 34 -10.88 1.97 -6.22
N VAL A 35 -9.69 1.82 -6.81
CA VAL A 35 -9.26 2.65 -7.94
C VAL A 35 -10.21 2.52 -9.12
N TYR A 36 -10.65 1.30 -9.46
CA TYR A 36 -11.65 1.09 -10.50
C TYR A 36 -12.98 1.81 -10.20
N GLY A 37 -13.47 1.71 -8.95
CA GLY A 37 -14.67 2.41 -8.50
C GLY A 37 -14.54 3.94 -8.61
N VAL A 38 -13.40 4.50 -8.20
CA VAL A 38 -13.13 5.94 -8.35
C VAL A 38 -13.11 6.35 -9.81
N MET A 39 -12.45 5.59 -10.69
CA MET A 39 -12.43 5.89 -12.12
C MET A 39 -13.84 5.85 -12.73
N ARG A 40 -14.68 4.90 -12.31
CA ARG A 40 -16.09 4.83 -12.72
C ARG A 40 -16.88 6.07 -12.30
N MET A 41 -16.67 6.55 -11.06
CA MET A 41 -17.32 7.76 -10.53
C MET A 41 -16.82 9.04 -11.22
N VAL A 42 -15.51 9.18 -11.43
CA VAL A 42 -14.92 10.32 -12.14
C VAL A 42 -15.47 10.43 -13.55
N ALA A 43 -15.61 9.29 -14.25
CA ALA A 43 -16.20 9.24 -15.58
C ALA A 43 -17.70 9.60 -15.60
N GLU A 44 -18.47 9.16 -14.58
CA GLU A 44 -19.90 9.48 -14.47
C GLU A 44 -20.16 10.96 -14.22
N LEU A 45 -19.38 11.54 -13.31
CA LEU A 45 -19.50 12.93 -12.90
C LEU A 45 -18.88 13.90 -13.91
N GLN A 46 -18.16 13.39 -14.91
CA GLN A 46 -17.46 14.18 -15.93
C GLN A 46 -16.60 15.30 -15.31
N LEU A 47 -15.88 14.96 -14.25
CA LEU A 47 -15.08 15.96 -13.54
C LEU A 47 -14.03 16.55 -14.49
N PRO A 48 -13.83 17.89 -14.50
CA PRO A 48 -12.91 18.56 -15.41
C PRO A 48 -11.46 18.45 -14.92
N ILE A 49 -11.01 17.24 -14.63
CA ILE A 49 -9.67 16.91 -14.12
C ILE A 49 -9.11 15.69 -14.85
N ASN A 50 -7.78 15.61 -14.92
CA ASN A 50 -7.10 14.47 -15.50
C ASN A 50 -6.79 13.43 -14.41
N VAL A 51 -7.38 12.25 -14.51
CA VAL A 51 -7.12 11.14 -13.59
C VAL A 51 -6.64 9.92 -14.37
N ILE A 52 -5.52 9.36 -13.95
CA ILE A 52 -5.00 8.07 -14.41
C ILE A 52 -5.16 7.08 -13.25
N GLY A 53 -5.82 5.96 -13.50
CA GLY A 53 -5.95 4.84 -12.57
C GLY A 53 -5.12 3.65 -13.05
N VAL A 54 -4.26 3.12 -12.18
CA VAL A 54 -3.40 1.97 -12.46
C VAL A 54 -3.78 0.82 -11.54
N LEU A 55 -4.06 -0.35 -12.11
CA LEU A 55 -4.42 -1.57 -11.39
C LEU A 55 -3.25 -2.55 -11.45
N ALA A 56 -2.56 -2.74 -10.34
CA ALA A 56 -1.37 -3.59 -10.27
C ALA A 56 -1.76 -5.07 -10.04
N GLY A 57 -2.27 -5.70 -11.10
CA GLY A 57 -2.77 -7.08 -11.10
C GLY A 57 -1.68 -8.13 -10.93
N CYS A 58 -1.80 -9.02 -9.94
CA CYS A 58 -0.91 -10.17 -9.73
C CYS A 58 -1.62 -11.27 -8.92
N GLU A 59 -1.02 -12.46 -8.81
CA GLU A 59 -1.43 -13.52 -7.90
C GLU A 59 -0.17 -14.07 -7.20
N ASN A 60 -0.23 -14.29 -5.88
CA ASN A 60 0.91 -14.79 -5.10
C ASN A 60 0.66 -16.22 -4.63
N MET A 61 1.35 -17.17 -5.29
CA MET A 61 1.11 -18.61 -5.13
C MET A 61 2.41 -19.39 -4.92
N PRO A 62 2.41 -20.46 -4.10
CA PRO A 62 3.54 -21.38 -4.02
C PRO A 62 3.67 -22.20 -5.31
N GLY A 63 4.89 -22.61 -5.62
CA GLY A 63 5.15 -23.53 -6.71
C GLY A 63 6.63 -23.67 -6.99
N GLY A 64 7.01 -24.64 -7.83
CA GLY A 64 8.42 -24.89 -8.17
C GLY A 64 9.10 -23.73 -8.92
N ARG A 65 8.33 -22.75 -9.41
CA ARG A 65 8.82 -21.53 -10.08
C ARG A 65 8.62 -20.25 -9.24
N ALA A 66 8.14 -20.37 -8.00
CA ALA A 66 7.95 -19.22 -7.14
C ALA A 66 9.31 -18.59 -6.76
N TYR A 67 9.29 -17.28 -6.54
CA TYR A 67 10.39 -16.59 -5.88
C TYR A 67 10.43 -16.99 -4.40
N ARG A 68 11.61 -16.90 -3.80
CA ARG A 68 11.94 -17.53 -2.52
C ARG A 68 12.47 -16.51 -1.52
N PRO A 69 12.29 -16.76 -0.21
CA PRO A 69 13.06 -16.08 0.81
C PRO A 69 14.57 -16.24 0.53
N GLY A 70 15.30 -15.12 0.51
CA GLY A 70 16.70 -15.01 0.14
C GLY A 70 16.95 -14.57 -1.31
N ASP A 71 15.92 -14.54 -2.17
CA ASP A 71 16.07 -14.01 -3.52
C ASP A 71 16.36 -12.50 -3.47
N VAL A 72 17.25 -12.04 -4.36
CA VAL A 72 17.56 -10.63 -4.54
C VAL A 72 17.01 -10.17 -5.89
N LEU A 73 15.97 -9.36 -5.86
CA LEU A 73 15.30 -8.85 -7.05
C LEU A 73 15.88 -7.49 -7.43
N THR A 74 15.97 -7.21 -8.73
CA THR A 74 16.29 -5.86 -9.23
C THR A 74 15.00 -5.20 -9.67
N THR A 75 14.64 -4.08 -9.04
CA THR A 75 13.43 -3.31 -9.33
C THR A 75 13.60 -2.50 -10.61
N MET A 76 12.50 -1.99 -11.15
CA MET A 76 12.49 -1.05 -12.28
C MET A 76 13.30 0.22 -12.00
N SER A 77 13.41 0.63 -10.73
CA SER A 77 14.24 1.78 -10.33
C SER A 77 15.75 1.46 -10.35
N GLY A 78 16.15 0.24 -10.69
CA GLY A 78 17.52 -0.25 -10.65
C GLY A 78 18.03 -0.58 -9.24
N GLN A 79 17.17 -0.53 -8.22
CA GLN A 79 17.55 -0.87 -6.84
C GLN A 79 17.40 -2.38 -6.62
N THR A 80 18.20 -2.93 -5.71
CA THR A 80 18.10 -4.36 -5.36
C THR A 80 17.35 -4.56 -4.05
N VAL A 81 16.44 -5.52 -4.01
CA VAL A 81 15.62 -5.85 -2.84
C VAL A 81 15.81 -7.31 -2.46
N GLU A 82 16.26 -7.57 -1.23
CA GLU A 82 16.35 -8.93 -0.67
C GLU A 82 14.99 -9.32 -0.08
N VAL A 83 14.39 -10.37 -0.63
CA VAL A 83 13.09 -10.88 -0.18
C VAL A 83 13.32 -11.74 1.05
N LEU A 84 12.89 -11.28 2.23
CA LEU A 84 12.96 -12.11 3.45
C LEU A 84 11.68 -12.92 3.68
N ASN A 85 10.55 -12.41 3.21
CA ASN A 85 9.25 -13.05 3.31
C ASN A 85 8.47 -12.82 2.01
N THR A 86 8.00 -13.89 1.37
CA THR A 86 7.23 -13.79 0.12
C THR A 86 5.79 -13.32 0.34
N ASP A 87 5.32 -13.29 1.58
CA ASP A 87 4.05 -12.71 2.05
C ASP A 87 4.08 -11.17 2.17
N ALA A 88 5.20 -10.57 1.77
CA ALA A 88 5.37 -9.13 1.63
C ALA A 88 5.43 -8.75 0.13
N GLU A 89 4.62 -9.39 -0.70
CA GLU A 89 4.56 -9.24 -2.16
C GLU A 89 4.00 -7.89 -2.61
N GLY A 90 2.99 -7.35 -1.89
CA GLY A 90 2.26 -6.17 -2.33
C GLY A 90 3.18 -4.96 -2.54
N ARG A 91 4.19 -4.79 -1.69
CA ARG A 91 5.18 -3.71 -1.82
C ARG A 91 6.16 -3.92 -2.98
N LEU A 92 6.42 -5.18 -3.37
CA LEU A 92 7.27 -5.50 -4.52
C LEU A 92 6.54 -5.20 -5.83
N VAL A 93 5.24 -5.50 -5.90
CA VAL A 93 4.41 -5.11 -7.03
C VAL A 93 4.30 -3.59 -7.13
N LEU A 94 4.02 -2.91 -6.01
CA LEU A 94 3.82 -1.47 -6.00
C LEU A 94 5.10 -0.67 -6.30
N CYS A 95 6.29 -1.12 -5.91
CA CYS A 95 7.52 -0.33 -6.15
C CYS A 95 7.84 -0.17 -7.64
N ASP A 96 7.65 -1.23 -8.42
CA ASP A 96 7.83 -1.18 -9.88
C ASP A 96 6.73 -0.35 -10.54
N VAL A 97 5.48 -0.46 -10.08
CA VAL A 97 4.39 0.36 -10.60
C VAL A 97 4.58 1.84 -10.27
N LEU A 98 5.01 2.16 -9.04
CA LEU A 98 5.32 3.53 -8.63
C LEU A 98 6.50 4.11 -9.41
N THR A 99 7.45 3.29 -9.84
CA THR A 99 8.52 3.72 -10.75
C THR A 99 7.99 3.90 -12.17
N TYR A 100 7.16 2.97 -12.65
CA TYR A 100 6.58 3.00 -13.98
C TYR A 100 5.81 4.29 -14.24
N VAL A 101 5.04 4.76 -13.24
CA VAL A 101 4.17 5.92 -13.38
C VAL A 101 4.89 7.27 -13.38
N GLU A 102 6.19 7.31 -13.08
CA GLU A 102 7.03 8.52 -13.19
C GLU A 102 6.97 9.15 -14.58
N ARG A 103 6.83 8.32 -15.63
CA ARG A 103 6.75 8.76 -17.03
C ARG A 103 5.59 9.69 -17.34
N PHE A 104 4.56 9.72 -16.49
CA PHE A 104 3.36 10.54 -16.68
C PHE A 104 3.46 11.91 -15.99
N GLU A 105 4.57 12.18 -15.28
CA GLU A 105 4.81 13.41 -14.54
C GLU A 105 3.59 13.87 -13.69
N PRO A 106 2.99 12.98 -12.87
CA PRO A 106 1.78 13.31 -12.13
C PRO A 106 2.04 14.35 -11.02
N GLU A 107 1.08 15.25 -10.83
CA GLU A 107 1.11 16.24 -9.74
C GLU A 107 1.04 15.58 -8.35
N ALA A 108 0.23 14.54 -8.22
CA ALA A 108 0.09 13.73 -7.01
C ALA A 108 -0.08 12.25 -7.36
N VAL A 109 0.54 11.38 -6.57
CA VAL A 109 0.36 9.93 -6.63
C VAL A 109 -0.23 9.44 -5.32
N ILE A 110 -1.33 8.69 -5.41
CA ILE A 110 -1.99 8.06 -4.27
C ILE A 110 -2.04 6.57 -4.55
N ASP A 111 -1.36 5.77 -3.74
CA ASP A 111 -1.51 4.31 -3.77
C ASP A 111 -2.52 3.84 -2.72
N VAL A 112 -3.31 2.83 -3.08
CA VAL A 112 -4.36 2.23 -2.24
C VAL A 112 -4.09 0.74 -2.15
N ALA A 113 -3.87 0.24 -0.93
CA ALA A 113 -3.44 -1.12 -0.71
C ALA A 113 -3.96 -1.74 0.59
N THR A 114 -4.28 -3.03 0.52
CA THR A 114 -4.53 -3.94 1.66
C THR A 114 -3.20 -4.47 2.21
N LEU A 115 -2.30 -3.58 2.63
CA LEU A 115 -0.87 -3.91 2.71
C LEU A 115 -0.44 -4.61 4.00
N THR A 116 -1.01 -4.28 5.18
CA THR A 116 -0.50 -4.83 6.45
C THR A 116 -1.61 -5.18 7.44
N GLY A 117 -1.47 -6.35 8.09
CA GLY A 117 -2.28 -6.72 9.26
C GLY A 117 -2.00 -5.80 10.46
N ALA A 118 -0.81 -5.19 10.53
CA ALA A 118 -0.45 -4.24 11.58
C ALA A 118 -1.34 -2.98 11.56
N CYS A 119 -1.76 -2.52 10.37
CA CYS A 119 -2.70 -1.40 10.27
C CYS A 119 -4.06 -1.73 10.90
N VAL A 120 -4.55 -2.96 10.71
CA VAL A 120 -5.79 -3.45 11.34
C VAL A 120 -5.65 -3.51 12.86
N ILE A 121 -4.53 -4.01 13.37
CA ILE A 121 -4.28 -4.05 14.82
C ILE A 121 -4.26 -2.63 15.42
N ALA A 122 -3.72 -1.65 14.68
CA ALA A 122 -3.53 -0.30 15.19
C ALA A 122 -4.78 0.60 15.11
N LEU A 123 -5.53 0.52 14.01
CA LEU A 123 -6.65 1.42 13.71
C LEU A 123 -8.00 0.70 13.68
N GLY A 124 -8.01 -0.62 13.89
CA GLY A 124 -9.20 -1.45 13.76
C GLY A 124 -9.65 -1.57 12.30
N HIS A 125 -10.96 -1.77 12.14
CA HIS A 125 -11.61 -1.98 10.84
C HIS A 125 -12.35 -0.74 10.31
N HIS A 126 -12.37 0.34 11.09
CA HIS A 126 -13.23 1.52 10.82
C HIS A 126 -12.45 2.70 10.25
N ILE A 127 -11.12 2.71 10.37
CA ILE A 127 -10.29 3.85 10.02
C ILE A 127 -9.16 3.37 9.12
N THR A 128 -9.03 4.01 7.97
CA THR A 128 -7.96 3.77 7.01
C THR A 128 -6.66 4.42 7.47
N GLY A 129 -5.53 3.71 7.38
CA GLY A 129 -4.22 4.26 7.68
C GLY A 129 -3.72 5.13 6.54
N LEU A 130 -3.36 6.38 6.81
CA LEU A 130 -2.80 7.29 5.81
C LEU A 130 -1.33 7.61 6.15
N MET A 131 -0.44 7.39 5.19
CA MET A 131 0.93 7.91 5.24
C MET A 131 1.17 8.80 4.03
N ALA A 132 1.90 9.89 4.22
CA ALA A 132 2.30 10.73 3.09
C ALA A 132 3.62 11.43 3.37
N ASN A 133 4.38 11.64 2.30
CA ASN A 133 5.61 12.43 2.33
C ASN A 133 5.36 13.94 2.13
N HIS A 134 4.14 14.33 1.75
CA HIS A 134 3.72 15.70 1.51
C HIS A 134 2.57 16.09 2.44
N ASN A 135 2.81 17.08 3.32
CA ASN A 135 1.85 17.49 4.34
C ASN A 135 0.53 18.07 3.78
N PRO A 136 0.53 18.96 2.77
CA PRO A 136 -0.69 19.47 2.18
C PRO A 136 -1.61 18.36 1.66
N LEU A 137 -1.07 17.43 0.86
CA LEU A 137 -1.82 16.28 0.34
C LEU A 137 -2.42 15.43 1.48
N ALA A 138 -1.66 15.19 2.55
CA ALA A 138 -2.19 14.46 3.70
C ALA A 138 -3.38 15.19 4.35
N HIS A 139 -3.32 16.51 4.49
CA HIS A 139 -4.43 17.27 5.07
C HIS A 139 -5.66 17.27 4.16
N GLU A 140 -5.47 17.40 2.85
CA GLU A 140 -6.55 17.31 1.87
C GLU A 140 -7.25 15.95 1.93
N LEU A 141 -6.48 14.85 2.01
CA LEU A 141 -7.04 13.50 2.11
C LEU A 141 -7.79 13.28 3.44
N ILE A 142 -7.25 13.77 4.56
CA ILE A 142 -7.95 13.68 5.87
C ILE A 142 -9.25 14.49 5.83
N ALA A 143 -9.23 15.71 5.31
CA ALA A 143 -10.44 16.54 5.19
C ALA A 143 -11.48 15.89 4.27
N ALA A 144 -11.07 15.27 3.15
CA ALA A 144 -11.97 14.52 2.28
C ALA A 144 -12.55 13.27 2.97
N SER A 145 -11.75 12.59 3.80
CA SER A 145 -12.18 11.44 4.60
C SER A 145 -13.27 11.81 5.61
N GLU A 146 -13.15 12.98 6.25
CA GLU A 146 -14.15 13.51 7.18
C GLU A 146 -15.44 13.92 6.48
N GLN A 147 -15.34 14.54 5.30
CA GLN A 147 -16.50 14.98 4.51
C GLN A 147 -17.30 13.81 3.92
N SER A 148 -16.60 12.76 3.48
CA SER A 148 -17.23 11.57 2.89
C SER A 148 -17.75 10.57 3.93
N GLY A 149 -17.29 10.67 5.18
CA GLY A 149 -17.59 9.71 6.24
C GLY A 149 -16.77 8.41 6.16
N ASP A 150 -15.85 8.30 5.20
CA ASP A 150 -14.87 7.21 5.11
C ASP A 150 -13.57 7.67 5.77
N HIS A 151 -13.50 7.53 7.10
CA HIS A 151 -12.46 8.14 7.91
C HIS A 151 -11.06 7.55 7.65
N ALA A 152 -10.08 8.45 7.50
CA ALA A 152 -8.67 8.11 7.47
C ALA A 152 -7.94 8.73 8.66
N TRP A 153 -6.88 8.07 9.14
CA TRP A 153 -6.02 8.59 10.20
C TRP A 153 -4.57 8.60 9.78
N ARG A 154 -3.93 9.74 9.99
CA ARG A 154 -2.54 9.94 9.58
C ARG A 154 -1.58 9.22 10.53
N LEU A 155 -0.87 8.23 10.00
CA LEU A 155 0.29 7.61 10.64
C LEU A 155 1.54 8.45 10.37
N ARG A 156 2.36 8.64 11.41
CA ARG A 156 3.53 9.52 11.32
C ARG A 156 4.70 8.81 10.66
N TRP A 157 5.23 9.42 9.60
CA TRP A 157 6.52 9.07 9.02
C TRP A 157 7.64 9.64 9.89
N VAL A 158 8.37 8.79 10.62
CA VAL A 158 9.56 9.17 11.40
C VAL A 158 10.82 8.73 10.66
N THR A 159 11.89 9.53 10.73
CA THR A 159 13.14 9.30 9.99
C THR A 159 13.77 7.93 10.24
N SER A 160 13.58 7.34 11.43
CA SER A 160 14.02 5.97 11.72
C SER A 160 13.27 4.91 10.92
N ILE A 161 11.97 5.11 10.67
CA ILE A 161 11.13 4.24 9.83
C ILE A 161 11.48 4.47 8.35
N ARG A 162 11.76 5.71 7.95
CA ARG A 162 12.18 6.04 6.58
C ARG A 162 13.34 5.20 6.09
N ASN A 163 14.39 4.98 6.91
CA ASN A 163 15.55 4.20 6.46
C ASN A 163 15.22 2.73 6.13
N ASN A 164 14.15 2.16 6.68
CA ASN A 164 13.67 0.82 6.33
C ASN A 164 12.80 0.79 5.06
N TRP A 165 12.20 1.92 4.65
CA TRP A 165 11.30 2.04 3.50
C TRP A 165 11.90 2.82 2.31
N SER A 166 12.99 3.55 2.54
CA SER A 166 13.68 4.45 1.59
C SER A 166 14.13 3.82 0.26
N PRO A 167 14.37 2.50 0.13
CA PRO A 167 14.76 1.91 -1.15
C PRO A 167 13.58 1.39 -2.00
N ILE A 168 12.36 1.40 -1.49
CA ILE A 168 11.19 0.79 -2.16
C ILE A 168 10.25 1.87 -2.74
N LEU A 169 10.28 3.08 -2.18
CA LEU A 169 9.49 4.21 -2.68
C LEU A 169 10.38 5.09 -3.57
N PRO A 170 9.97 5.37 -4.82
CA PRO A 170 10.69 6.32 -5.65
C PRO A 170 10.72 7.71 -5.01
N ILE A 171 11.64 8.57 -5.46
CA ILE A 171 11.88 9.92 -4.92
C ILE A 171 10.76 10.88 -5.39
N TRP A 172 9.52 10.54 -5.10
CA TRP A 172 8.35 11.37 -5.37
C TRP A 172 8.34 12.58 -4.44
N ARG A 173 8.03 13.76 -4.99
CA ARG A 173 7.79 14.96 -4.19
C ARG A 173 6.44 14.92 -3.46
N THR A 174 5.45 14.21 -4.03
CA THR A 174 4.06 14.18 -3.55
C THR A 174 3.47 12.76 -3.71
N LEU A 175 3.63 11.94 -2.67
CA LEU A 175 3.13 10.57 -2.58
C LEU A 175 2.32 10.38 -1.28
N ALA A 176 1.16 9.76 -1.41
CA ALA A 176 0.37 9.25 -0.29
C ALA A 176 0.13 7.75 -0.44
N VAL A 177 0.40 7.00 0.63
CA VAL A 177 0.12 5.57 0.78
C VAL A 177 -1.14 5.45 1.65
N VAL A 178 -2.19 4.87 1.09
CA VAL A 178 -3.45 4.60 1.76
C VAL A 178 -3.51 3.11 2.10
N LEU A 179 -3.37 2.81 3.38
CA LEU A 179 -3.44 1.49 3.97
C LEU A 179 -4.86 1.19 4.42
N VAL A 180 -5.59 0.45 3.59
CA VAL A 180 -6.95 0.04 3.92
C VAL A 180 -6.88 -1.19 4.85
N GLY A 181 -7.47 -1.07 6.04
CA GLY A 181 -7.64 -2.22 6.93
C GLY A 181 -8.53 -3.29 6.26
N ARG A 182 -8.39 -4.57 6.65
CA ARG A 182 -9.28 -5.64 6.14
C ARG A 182 -10.72 -5.20 6.36
N LEU A 183 -11.47 -4.97 5.28
CA LEU A 183 -12.89 -4.69 5.34
C LEU A 183 -13.59 -5.94 5.90
N PRO A 184 -14.26 -5.88 7.07
CA PRO A 184 -15.30 -6.85 7.34
C PRO A 184 -16.40 -6.58 6.30
N GLN A 185 -16.70 -7.62 5.52
CA GLN A 185 -17.82 -7.75 4.58
C GLN A 185 -18.72 -6.50 4.47
N VAL A 186 -18.62 -5.79 3.34
CA VAL A 186 -19.63 -4.85 2.80
C VAL A 186 -20.18 -3.84 3.81
N ALA A 187 -19.77 -2.59 3.65
CA ALA A 187 -20.36 -1.38 4.23
C ALA A 187 -21.78 -1.56 4.81
N SER A 188 -21.90 -1.53 6.13
CA SER A 188 -23.15 -1.13 6.79
C SER A 188 -22.83 -0.06 7.82
N CYS A 189 -23.17 1.17 7.46
CA CYS A 189 -23.49 2.25 8.37
C CYS A 189 -24.27 1.71 9.59
N HIS A 190 -23.82 1.98 10.81
CA HIS A 190 -24.60 2.34 12.01
C HIS A 190 -23.71 2.45 13.27
N ALA A 191 -23.98 3.49 14.06
CA ALA A 191 -23.78 3.68 15.49
C ALA A 191 -22.39 4.08 16.07
N LEU A 192 -22.32 5.35 16.50
CA LEU A 192 -21.55 5.87 17.66
C LEU A 192 -22.02 5.22 18.98
N PRO A 193 -21.41 5.45 20.17
CA PRO A 193 -20.12 6.10 20.51
C PRO A 193 -19.22 5.17 21.37
N VAL A 194 -17.99 5.57 21.72
CA VAL A 194 -17.35 5.43 23.07
C VAL A 194 -15.93 6.03 23.07
N SER A 195 -15.65 6.81 24.12
CA SER A 195 -14.36 7.40 24.46
C SER A 195 -13.35 6.37 24.96
N THR A 196 -12.05 6.57 24.75
CA THR A 196 -11.02 6.31 25.79
C THR A 196 -9.63 6.84 25.40
N THR A 197 -9.14 7.74 26.25
CA THR A 197 -7.77 7.85 26.81
C THR A 197 -6.55 7.62 25.92
N GLY A 198 -5.74 8.68 25.81
CA GLY A 198 -4.48 8.71 25.08
C GLY A 198 -3.41 7.75 25.60
N ARG A 199 -2.80 7.05 24.65
CA ARG A 199 -1.40 6.60 24.66
C ARG A 199 -0.89 6.63 23.22
N THR A 200 0.25 7.28 23.00
CA THR A 200 0.91 7.31 21.70
C THR A 200 1.59 5.96 21.47
N TRP A 201 1.09 5.17 20.54
CA TRP A 201 1.71 3.90 20.12
C TRP A 201 2.60 4.16 18.90
N ILE A 202 3.85 3.70 18.94
CA ILE A 202 4.75 3.68 17.78
C ILE A 202 4.56 2.34 17.09
N LEU A 203 3.98 2.34 15.89
CA LEU A 203 3.87 1.16 15.05
C LEU A 203 5.23 0.86 14.42
N GLN A 204 5.92 -0.16 14.92
CA GLN A 204 7.12 -0.70 14.28
C GLN A 204 6.70 -1.97 13.52
N GLU A 205 6.67 -1.87 12.19
CA GLU A 205 6.52 -3.03 11.32
C GLU A 205 7.68 -4.01 11.58
N PRO A 206 7.42 -5.32 11.73
CA PRO A 206 8.51 -6.29 11.74
C PRO A 206 9.28 -6.20 10.40
N PRO A 207 10.62 -6.32 10.41
CA PRO A 207 11.43 -6.18 9.19
C PRO A 207 11.15 -7.35 8.23
N GLY A 208 10.20 -7.18 7.31
CA GLY A 208 9.85 -8.19 6.30
C GLY A 208 10.70 -8.15 5.02
N VAL A 209 11.49 -7.09 4.84
CA VAL A 209 12.41 -6.88 3.70
C VAL A 209 13.55 -5.98 4.20
N LEU A 210 14.80 -6.43 4.07
CA LEU A 210 15.97 -5.58 4.30
C LEU A 210 16.56 -5.25 2.93
N VAL A 211 16.88 -3.98 2.69
CA VAL A 211 17.64 -3.60 1.50
C VAL A 211 19.07 -3.29 1.89
N LYS A 212 20.01 -4.08 1.35
CA LYS A 212 21.42 -3.73 1.37
C LYS A 212 21.76 -2.95 0.11
N GLN A 213 22.11 -1.67 0.25
CA GLN A 213 22.84 -0.97 -0.80
C GLN A 213 24.23 -1.62 -0.93
N LYS A 214 24.44 -2.43 -1.97
CA LYS A 214 25.78 -2.72 -2.45
C LYS A 214 25.97 -1.90 -3.71
N ALA A 215 26.54 -0.70 -3.55
CA ALA A 215 27.05 0.06 -4.69
C ALA A 215 28.14 -0.80 -5.36
N GLN A 216 27.81 -1.48 -6.46
CA GLN A 216 28.83 -2.01 -7.34
C GLN A 216 29.42 -0.83 -8.13
N PRO A 217 30.74 -0.60 -8.09
CA PRO A 217 31.34 0.41 -8.93
C PRO A 217 31.10 0.00 -10.38
N VAL A 218 30.48 0.89 -11.14
CA VAL A 218 30.38 0.78 -12.59
C VAL A 218 31.81 0.78 -13.13
N VAL A 219 32.34 -0.40 -13.46
CA VAL A 219 33.53 -0.52 -14.28
C VAL A 219 33.10 -0.16 -15.69
N ARG A 220 33.66 0.94 -16.19
CA ARG A 220 33.48 1.46 -17.56
C ARG A 220 34.01 0.48 -18.61
#